data_AF-A0A1H2F8D8-F1
#
_entry.id   AF-A0A1H2F8D8-F1
#
_cell.length_a   1.000
_cell.length_b   1.000
_cell.length_c   1.000
_cell.angle_alpha   90.00
_cell.angle_beta   90.00
_cell.angle_gamma   90.00
#
_symmetry.space_group_name_H-M   'P 1'
#
loop_
_entity.id
_entity.type
_entity.pdbx_description
1 polymer ?
#
loop_
_entity_poly.entity_id
_entity_poly.type
_entity_poly.pdbx_seq_one_letter_code
_entity_poly.pdbx_strand_id
1 'polypeptide(L)'
;MENLNEKKLLKAKLRIAEIKKFYEHVVIYILVNLFLTFIWSFSFKLIGNFIASNQFDVGDFTHIPIWLIWGIFLGLHALKTFGFSHILGKDWEERKIDEFMKK
;
A
#
# COMPACT_ATOMS: atom_id res chain seq x y z
N MET A 1 -12.73 -31.55 15.90
CA MET A 1 -11.38 -30.93 15.98
C MET A 1 -10.86 -30.48 14.61
N GLU A 2 -11.15 -31.19 13.51
CA GLU A 2 -10.80 -30.79 12.13
C GLU A 2 -11.16 -29.34 11.76
N ASN A 3 -12.39 -28.93 12.07
CA ASN A 3 -12.93 -27.61 11.70
C ASN A 3 -12.15 -26.40 12.30
N LEU A 4 -11.48 -26.58 13.45
CA LEU A 4 -10.70 -25.50 14.09
C LEU A 4 -9.34 -25.30 13.43
N ASN A 5 -8.70 -26.38 12.99
CA ASN A 5 -7.43 -26.31 12.28
C ASN A 5 -7.61 -25.75 10.88
N GLU A 6 -8.67 -26.13 10.19
CA GLU A 6 -9.02 -25.58 8.87
C GLU A 6 -9.27 -24.08 8.93
N LYS A 7 -10.04 -23.60 9.92
CA LYS A 7 -10.28 -22.15 10.11
C LYS A 7 -8.99 -21.38 10.39
N LYS A 8 -8.09 -21.92 11.22
CA LYS A 8 -6.77 -21.30 11.49
C LYS A 8 -5.92 -21.24 10.23
N LEU A 9 -5.92 -22.31 9.43
CA LEU A 9 -5.16 -22.40 8.19
C LEU A 9 -5.70 -21.44 7.12
N LEU A 10 -7.02 -21.32 7.00
CA LEU A 10 -7.68 -20.30 6.18
C LEU A 10 -7.29 -18.89 6.60
N LYS A 11 -7.39 -18.57 7.90
CA LYS A 11 -6.98 -17.26 8.42
C LYS A 11 -5.52 -16.92 8.06
N ALA A 12 -4.61 -17.89 8.19
CA ALA A 12 -3.22 -17.71 7.80
C ALA A 12 -3.06 -17.45 6.28
N LYS A 13 -3.77 -18.21 5.44
CA LYS A 13 -3.76 -18.02 3.97
C LYS A 13 -4.27 -16.64 3.57
N LEU A 14 -5.36 -16.16 4.19
CA LEU A 14 -5.91 -14.82 3.96
C LEU A 14 -4.88 -13.74 4.28
N ARG A 15 -4.23 -13.88 5.44
CA ARG A 15 -3.22 -12.94 5.90
C ARG A 15 -2.04 -12.87 4.92
N ILE A 16 -1.57 -14.03 4.45
CA ILE A 16 -0.50 -14.11 3.45
C ILE A 16 -0.92 -13.44 2.15
N ALA A 17 -2.17 -13.64 1.69
CA ALA A 17 -2.67 -13.04 0.46
C ALA A 17 -2.74 -11.50 0.55
N GLU A 18 -3.16 -10.95 1.69
CA GLU A 18 -3.18 -9.50 1.91
C GLU A 18 -1.77 -8.90 1.96
N ILE A 19 -0.86 -9.55 2.68
CA ILE A 19 0.55 -9.15 2.74
C ILE A 19 1.18 -9.20 1.35
N LYS A 20 0.92 -10.24 0.56
CA LYS A 20 1.41 -10.37 -0.81
C LYS A 20 0.95 -9.18 -1.67
N LYS A 21 -0.33 -8.82 -1.63
CA LYS A 21 -0.86 -7.65 -2.35
C LYS A 21 -0.18 -6.35 -1.92
N PHE A 22 0.08 -6.18 -0.63
CA PHE A 22 0.84 -5.02 -0.14
C PHE A 22 2.25 -4.98 -0.76
N TYR A 23 2.98 -6.10 -0.74
CA TYR A 23 4.32 -6.17 -1.33
C TYR A 23 4.32 -5.93 -2.84
N GLU A 24 3.31 -6.37 -3.58
CA GLU A 24 3.17 -6.03 -5.01
C GLU A 24 3.16 -4.51 -5.22
N HIS A 25 2.43 -3.75 -4.39
CA HIS A 25 2.41 -2.29 -4.46
C HIS A 25 3.74 -1.66 -4.03
N VAL A 26 4.40 -2.20 -3.01
CA VAL A 26 5.74 -1.74 -2.59
C VAL A 26 6.76 -1.95 -3.70
N VAL A 27 6.76 -3.12 -4.35
CA VAL A 27 7.69 -3.43 -5.45
C VAL A 27 7.46 -2.49 -6.63
N ILE A 28 6.22 -2.28 -7.04
CA ILE A 28 5.89 -1.32 -8.10
C ILE A 28 6.33 0.08 -7.71
N TYR A 29 6.09 0.51 -6.47
CA TYR A 29 6.53 1.80 -5.96
C TYR A 29 8.06 1.95 -6.06
N ILE A 30 8.83 0.96 -5.61
CA ILE A 30 10.30 1.00 -5.69
C ILE A 30 10.76 1.04 -7.15
N LEU A 31 10.20 0.21 -8.03
CA LEU A 31 10.57 0.16 -9.45
C LEU A 31 10.31 1.50 -10.16
N VAL A 32 9.15 2.11 -9.91
CA VAL A 32 8.81 3.42 -10.48
C VAL A 32 9.76 4.50 -9.96
N ASN A 33 10.02 4.55 -8.65
CA ASN A 33 10.95 5.54 -8.08
C ASN A 33 12.39 5.36 -8.58
N LEU A 34 12.84 4.11 -8.72
CA LEU A 34 14.16 3.79 -9.26
C LEU A 34 14.24 4.22 -10.72
N PHE A 35 13.23 3.91 -11.54
CA PHE A 35 13.13 4.39 -12.91
C PHE A 35 13.13 5.92 -13.02
N LEU A 36 12.36 6.60 -12.17
CA LEU A 36 12.35 8.07 -12.11
C LEU A 36 13.70 8.66 -11.69
N THR A 37 14.45 7.98 -10.82
CA THR A 37 15.80 8.39 -10.41
C THR A 37 16.80 8.32 -11.57
N PHE A 38 16.65 7.36 -12.48
CA PHE A 38 17.47 7.27 -13.69
C PHE A 38 17.10 8.34 -14.75
N ILE A 39 15.91 8.90 -14.69
CA ILE A 39 15.49 10.00 -15.57
C ILE A 39 15.89 11.32 -14.91
N TRP A 40 16.90 11.98 -15.48
CA TRP A 40 17.50 13.21 -14.93
C TRP A 40 16.46 14.31 -14.62
N SER A 41 15.48 14.53 -15.50
CA SER A 41 14.54 15.66 -15.38
C SER A 41 13.10 15.22 -15.67
N PHE A 42 12.47 14.56 -14.69
CA PHE A 42 11.04 14.26 -14.73
C PHE A 42 10.26 15.19 -13.80
N SER A 43 9.39 16.00 -14.39
CA SER A 43 8.49 16.92 -13.70
C SER A 43 7.15 16.96 -14.41
N PHE A 44 6.05 16.79 -13.67
CA PHE A 44 4.69 16.81 -14.19
C PHE A 44 3.83 17.80 -13.41
N LYS A 45 3.01 18.59 -14.11
CA LYS A 45 2.13 19.58 -13.50
C LYS A 45 0.85 18.90 -13.01
N LEU A 46 0.55 18.97 -11.71
CA LEU A 46 -0.58 18.26 -11.11
C LEU A 46 -1.87 19.10 -11.21
N ILE A 47 -1.97 20.19 -10.43
CA ILE A 47 -3.16 21.06 -10.33
C ILE A 47 -2.69 22.49 -10.07
N GLY A 48 -3.17 23.48 -10.83
CA GLY A 48 -2.82 24.89 -10.61
C GLY A 48 -1.31 25.15 -10.76
N ASN A 49 -0.66 25.69 -9.73
CA ASN A 49 0.79 25.94 -9.70
C ASN A 49 1.60 24.78 -9.10
N PHE A 50 0.94 23.65 -8.80
CA PHE A 50 1.58 22.51 -8.15
C PHE A 50 2.31 21.63 -9.16
N ILE A 51 3.62 21.47 -8.97
CA ILE A 51 4.48 20.68 -9.86
C ILE A 51 4.98 19.48 -9.07
N ALA A 52 4.69 18.27 -9.56
CA ALA A 52 5.25 17.05 -9.02
C ALA A 52 6.58 16.77 -9.70
N SER A 53 7.65 16.68 -8.91
CA SER A 53 9.02 16.65 -9.41
C SER A 53 9.78 15.50 -8.75
N ASN A 54 10.74 14.89 -9.45
CA ASN A 54 11.70 13.98 -8.82
C ASN A 54 12.83 14.73 -8.09
N GLN A 55 13.00 16.02 -8.39
CA GLN A 55 13.98 16.90 -7.73
C GLN A 55 13.32 17.63 -6.55
N PHE A 56 14.04 17.74 -5.45
CA PHE A 56 13.70 18.64 -4.35
C PHE A 56 14.12 20.04 -4.72
N ASP A 57 13.15 20.93 -4.90
CA ASP A 57 13.43 22.36 -4.96
C ASP A 57 13.16 22.96 -3.57
N VAL A 58 14.20 23.56 -2.98
CA VAL A 58 14.18 24.10 -1.61
C VAL A 58 13.63 25.53 -1.58
N GLY A 59 13.37 26.13 -2.75
CA GLY A 59 12.86 27.50 -2.88
C GLY A 59 11.40 27.67 -2.45
N ASP A 60 10.47 27.46 -3.38
CA ASP A 60 9.10 27.98 -3.26
C ASP A 60 8.07 26.98 -2.67
N PHE A 61 8.48 25.78 -2.25
CA PHE A 61 7.59 24.69 -1.81
C PHE A 61 6.50 24.29 -2.84
N THR A 62 6.57 24.79 -4.07
CA THR A 62 5.69 24.48 -5.21
C THR A 62 5.95 23.10 -5.79
N HIS A 63 7.08 22.49 -5.42
CA HIS A 63 7.51 21.17 -5.87
C HIS A 63 7.25 20.13 -4.78
N ILE A 64 6.19 19.32 -4.94
CA ILE A 64 6.01 18.13 -4.10
C ILE A 64 6.75 16.96 -4.76
N PRO A 65 7.61 16.25 -4.01
CA PRO A 65 8.23 15.03 -4.47
C PRO A 65 7.17 13.98 -4.78
N ILE A 66 7.23 13.41 -5.99
CA ILE A 66 6.27 12.40 -6.45
C ILE A 66 6.21 11.21 -5.48
N TRP A 67 7.36 10.86 -4.90
CA TRP A 67 7.49 9.79 -3.92
C TRP A 67 6.73 10.05 -2.62
N LEU A 68 6.56 11.32 -2.19
CA LEU A 68 5.83 11.64 -0.96
C LEU A 68 4.33 11.36 -1.11
N ILE A 69 3.72 11.73 -2.25
CA ILE A 69 2.29 11.53 -2.48
C ILE A 69 1.97 10.03 -2.47
N TRP A 70 2.72 9.24 -3.24
CA TRP A 70 2.54 7.79 -3.30
C TRP A 70 2.95 7.09 -2.01
N GLY A 71 3.95 7.62 -1.30
CA GLY A 71 4.38 7.16 0.01
C GLY A 71 3.26 7.25 1.06
N ILE A 72 2.42 8.28 1.02
CA ILE A 72 1.24 8.40 1.91
C ILE A 72 0.22 7.29 1.61
N PHE A 73 -0.10 7.04 0.34
CA PHE A 73 -1.01 5.95 -0.03
C PHE A 73 -0.45 4.57 0.39
N LEU A 74 0.85 4.36 0.20
CA LEU A 74 1.53 3.14 0.63
C LEU A 74 1.51 3.00 2.16
N GLY A 75 1.71 4.08 2.90
CA GLY A 75 1.62 4.14 4.35
C GLY A 75 0.22 3.80 4.86
N LEU A 76 -0.83 4.37 4.27
CA LEU A 76 -2.22 4.02 4.58
C LEU A 76 -2.51 2.55 4.24
N HIS A 77 -1.98 2.04 3.13
CA HIS A 77 -2.11 0.62 2.77
C HIS A 77 -1.35 -0.28 3.74
N ALA A 78 -0.20 0.15 4.27
CA ALA A 78 0.55 -0.57 5.30
C ALA A 78 -0.22 -0.61 6.63
N LEU A 79 -0.75 0.53 7.06
CA LEU A 79 -1.60 0.61 8.25
C LEU A 79 -2.83 -0.26 8.12
N LYS A 80 -3.45 -0.28 6.93
CA LYS A 80 -4.52 -1.21 6.61
C LYS A 80 -4.01 -2.66 6.74
N THR A 81 -3.04 -3.08 5.94
CA THR A 81 -2.60 -4.48 5.87
C THR A 81 -2.06 -5.00 7.21
N PHE A 82 -1.23 -4.25 7.92
CA PHE A 82 -0.60 -4.70 9.16
C PHE A 82 -1.41 -4.34 10.41
N GLY A 83 -2.09 -3.19 10.43
CA GLY A 83 -2.90 -2.73 11.56
C GLY A 83 -4.32 -3.33 11.62
N PHE A 84 -4.79 -3.99 10.55
CA PHE A 84 -6.16 -4.53 10.48
C PHE A 84 -6.55 -5.44 11.65
N SER A 85 -5.64 -6.26 12.17
CA SER A 85 -5.97 -7.22 13.24
C SER A 85 -6.18 -6.57 14.61
N HIS A 86 -5.71 -5.33 14.81
CA HIS A 86 -5.80 -4.65 16.11
C HIS A 86 -6.89 -3.56 16.14
N ILE A 87 -7.20 -2.94 15.00
CA ILE A 87 -8.13 -1.80 14.93
C ILE A 87 -9.59 -2.22 14.67
N LEU A 88 -9.82 -3.26 13.85
CA LEU A 88 -11.18 -3.59 13.35
C LEU A 88 -11.82 -4.83 14.01
N GLY A 89 -11.11 -5.48 14.95
CA GLY A 89 -11.66 -6.54 15.80
C GLY A 89 -11.91 -7.88 15.08
N LYS A 90 -12.34 -8.89 15.87
CA LYS A 90 -12.59 -10.26 15.40
C LYS A 90 -13.71 -10.35 14.35
N ASP A 91 -14.71 -9.48 14.43
CA ASP A 91 -15.88 -9.51 13.52
C ASP A 91 -15.49 -9.26 12.06
N TRP A 92 -14.48 -8.41 11.83
CA TRP A 92 -13.98 -8.20 10.48
C TRP A 92 -13.22 -9.43 9.95
N GLU A 93 -12.43 -10.10 10.80
CA GLU A 93 -11.73 -11.33 10.41
C GLU A 93 -12.71 -12.44 10.05
N GLU A 94 -13.79 -12.58 10.82
CA GLU A 94 -14.86 -13.57 10.54
C GLU A 94 -15.57 -13.28 9.22
N ARG A 95 -15.91 -12.01 8.94
CA ARG A 95 -16.46 -11.61 7.63
C ARG A 95 -15.53 -11.95 6.47
N LYS A 96 -14.21 -11.77 6.63
CA LYS A 96 -13.24 -12.09 5.59
C LYS A 96 -13.13 -13.58 5.31
N ILE A 97 -13.23 -14.41 6.35
CA ILE A 97 -13.29 -15.86 6.21
C ILE A 97 -14.58 -16.25 5.49
N ASP A 98 -15.73 -15.68 5.85
CA ASP A 98 -17.01 -15.95 5.20
C ASP A 98 -17.04 -15.51 3.72
N GLU A 99 -16.48 -14.34 3.39
CA GLU A 99 -16.30 -13.87 2.00
C GLU A 99 -15.46 -14.85 1.16
N PHE A 100 -14.44 -15.47 1.75
CA PHE A 100 -13.58 -16.42 1.05
C PHE A 100 -14.18 -17.82 0.93
N MET A 101 -15.03 -18.23 1.88
CA MET A 101 -15.73 -19.51 1.83
C MET A 101 -16.92 -19.49 0.85
N LYS A 102 -17.48 -18.31 0.58
CA LYS A 102 -18.57 -18.10 -0.39
C LYS A 102 -18.09 -17.88 -1.84
N LYS A 103 -16.78 -17.82 -2.05
CA LYS A 103 -16.14 -17.68 -3.36
C LYS A 103 -15.51 -18.99 -3.78
#